data_AF-A0A9P3Q138-F1
#
_entry.id   AF-A0A9P3Q138-F1
#
_cell.length_a   1.000
_cell.length_b   1.000
_cell.length_c   1.000
_cell.angle_alpha   90.00
_cell.angle_beta   90.00
_cell.angle_gamma   90.00
#
_symmetry.space_group_name_H-M   'P 1'
#
loop_
_entity.id
_entity.type
_entity.pdbx_description
1 polymer ?
#
loop_
_entity_poly.entity_id
_entity_poly.type
_entity_poly.pdbx_seq_one_letter_code
_entity_poly.pdbx_strand_id
1 'polypeptide(L)'
;MSFVAHNIKYLASEGINSTEVYAALQTTEHGSPSVTKALIDSGATGCYIGEKYAREQGLNLERLSYPIPVYNADNSPNDGGPISYVVTLRMNIAEHVETLTLAVTNIGHNNILLGHAWLRRHNPTIDWLRPLSFSNRCPADCMAPQLWMSLANNSLLSKKMKYKLTNQHST
;
A
#
# COMPACT_ATOMS: atom_id res chain seq x y z
N MET A 1 -22.51 22.08 12.55
CA MET A 1 -21.79 22.72 11.43
C MET A 1 -21.07 21.61 10.67
N SER A 2 -21.55 21.28 9.47
CA SER A 2 -21.00 20.20 8.65
C SER A 2 -19.75 20.69 7.93
N PHE A 3 -18.58 20.14 8.27
CA PHE A 3 -17.39 20.33 7.46
C PHE A 3 -17.53 19.43 6.23
N VAL A 4 -17.85 20.04 5.09
CA VAL A 4 -17.67 19.40 3.78
C VAL A 4 -16.15 19.36 3.54
N ALA A 5 -15.50 18.29 3.99
CA ALA A 5 -14.16 17.99 3.54
C ALA A 5 -14.25 17.75 2.03
N HIS A 6 -13.61 18.61 1.26
CA HIS A 6 -13.49 18.46 -0.18
C HIS A 6 -12.82 17.11 -0.44
N ASN A 7 -13.55 16.16 -1.02
CA ASN A 7 -13.09 14.80 -1.33
C ASN A 7 -12.13 14.82 -2.54
N ILE A 8 -11.04 15.57 -2.43
CA ILE A 8 -9.99 15.62 -3.45
C ILE A 8 -8.79 14.83 -2.94
N LYS A 9 -8.23 13.99 -3.79
CA LYS A 9 -7.05 13.18 -3.50
C LYS A 9 -5.84 13.72 -4.27
N TYR A 10 -4.70 13.69 -3.61
CA TYR A 10 -3.40 14.02 -4.20
C TYR A 10 -2.47 12.81 -4.17
N LEU A 11 -1.81 12.56 -5.29
CA LEU A 11 -0.66 11.67 -5.46
C LEU A 11 0.62 12.48 -5.33
N ALA A 12 1.70 11.83 -4.91
CA ALA A 12 3.02 12.45 -4.84
C ALA A 12 3.94 11.93 -5.95
N SER A 13 5.03 12.68 -6.19
CA SER A 13 6.10 12.33 -7.11
C SER A 13 7.20 11.56 -6.38
N GLU A 14 7.82 10.59 -7.05
CA GLU A 14 9.01 9.93 -6.53
C GLU A 14 10.13 10.93 -6.23
N GLY A 15 10.74 10.79 -5.05
CA GLY A 15 11.79 11.71 -4.59
C GLY A 15 12.45 11.23 -3.30
N ILE A 16 13.35 12.07 -2.75
CA ILE A 16 14.17 11.78 -1.55
C ILE A 16 13.32 11.42 -0.31
N ASN A 17 12.03 11.76 -0.33
CA ASN A 17 11.07 11.52 0.76
C ASN A 17 10.29 10.20 0.62
N SER A 18 10.72 9.31 -0.26
CA SER A 18 10.02 8.05 -0.53
C SER A 18 10.94 6.85 -0.37
N THR A 19 10.41 5.74 0.15
CA THR A 19 11.16 4.48 0.27
C THR A 19 10.32 3.32 -0.25
N GLU A 20 10.95 2.42 -1.00
CA GLU A 20 10.33 1.21 -1.52
C GLU A 20 10.48 0.06 -0.53
N VAL A 21 9.37 -0.61 -0.23
CA VAL A 21 9.31 -1.78 0.64
C VAL A 21 8.55 -2.91 -0.03
N TYR A 22 8.80 -4.16 0.38
CA TYR A 22 8.02 -5.29 -0.10
C TYR A 22 6.79 -5.50 0.80
N ALA A 23 5.64 -5.67 0.15
CA ALA A 23 4.38 -6.04 0.79
C ALA A 23 3.85 -7.34 0.19
N ALA A 24 3.31 -8.22 1.02
CA ALA A 24 2.51 -9.35 0.60
C ALA A 24 1.03 -8.96 0.64
N LEU A 25 0.33 -9.13 -0.47
CA LEU A 25 -1.08 -8.81 -0.64
C LEU A 25 -1.89 -10.08 -0.86
N GLN A 26 -3.06 -10.14 -0.24
CA GLN A 26 -3.99 -11.26 -0.39
C GLN A 26 -5.42 -10.71 -0.47
N THR A 27 -6.24 -11.29 -1.34
CA THR A 27 -7.68 -11.02 -1.36
C THR A 27 -8.35 -11.51 -0.08
N THR A 28 -9.46 -10.88 0.30
CA THR A 28 -10.25 -11.27 1.49
C THR A 28 -11.01 -12.58 1.29
N GLU A 29 -11.34 -12.92 0.04
CA GLU A 29 -12.23 -14.02 -0.35
C GLU A 29 -11.50 -15.31 -0.76
N HIS A 30 -10.25 -15.49 -0.31
CA HIS A 30 -9.32 -16.57 -0.69
C HIS A 30 -8.45 -16.27 -1.93
N GLY A 31 -7.14 -16.48 -1.76
CA GLY A 31 -6.12 -16.29 -2.78
C GLY A 31 -4.73 -16.57 -2.21
N SER A 32 -3.78 -17.01 -3.03
CA SER A 32 -2.38 -17.09 -2.61
C SER A 32 -1.82 -15.67 -2.47
N PRO A 33 -1.08 -15.35 -1.40
CA PRO A 33 -0.47 -14.02 -1.29
C PRO A 33 0.47 -13.74 -2.45
N SER A 34 0.38 -12.56 -3.05
CA SER A 34 1.32 -12.05 -4.05
C SER A 34 2.27 -11.03 -3.39
N VAL A 35 3.56 -11.12 -3.68
CA VAL A 35 4.56 -10.19 -3.14
C VAL A 35 4.85 -9.12 -4.17
N THR A 36 4.65 -7.86 -3.78
CA THR A 36 4.82 -6.69 -4.65
C THR A 36 5.62 -5.59 -3.93
N LYS A 37 6.05 -4.59 -4.70
CA LYS A 37 6.66 -3.38 -4.16
C LYS A 37 5.57 -2.38 -3.76
N ALA A 38 5.79 -1.69 -2.65
CA ALA A 38 4.98 -0.59 -2.17
C ALA A 38 5.87 0.62 -1.91
N LEU A 39 5.43 1.78 -2.39
CA LEU A 39 6.06 3.06 -2.11
C LEU A 39 5.47 3.65 -0.83
N ILE A 40 6.32 3.98 0.13
CA ILE A 40 5.94 4.78 1.30
C ILE A 40 6.15 6.25 0.93
N ASP A 41 5.09 7.04 0.89
CA ASP A 41 5.16 8.42 0.40
C ASP A 41 4.29 9.37 1.20
N SER A 42 4.94 10.18 2.04
CA SER A 42 4.26 11.17 2.88
C SER A 42 3.60 12.32 2.10
N GLY A 43 3.95 12.52 0.83
CA GLY A 43 3.35 13.55 -0.03
C GLY A 43 1.99 13.13 -0.60
N ALA A 44 1.67 11.84 -0.62
CA ALA A 44 0.37 11.38 -1.08
C ALA A 44 -0.65 11.39 0.05
N THR A 45 -1.90 11.74 -0.26
CA THR A 45 -2.94 11.92 0.78
C THR A 45 -3.60 10.64 1.28
N GLY A 46 -3.57 9.56 0.49
CA GLY A 46 -4.27 8.31 0.78
C GLY A 46 -3.43 7.09 0.40
N CYS A 47 -4.06 5.91 0.41
CA CYS A 47 -3.43 4.69 -0.08
C CYS A 47 -4.02 4.29 -1.42
N TYR A 48 -3.15 3.91 -2.34
CA TYR A 48 -3.51 3.67 -3.73
C TYR A 48 -2.91 2.37 -4.23
N ILE A 49 -3.59 1.78 -5.21
CA ILE A 49 -3.10 0.67 -6.01
C ILE A 49 -3.11 1.09 -7.47
N GLY A 50 -2.04 0.74 -8.20
CA GLY A 50 -1.94 1.00 -9.62
C GLY A 50 -3.01 0.23 -10.37
N GLU A 51 -3.82 0.92 -11.17
CA GLU A 51 -4.91 0.30 -11.93
C GLU A 51 -4.41 -0.84 -12.83
N LYS A 52 -3.31 -0.62 -13.54
CA LYS A 52 -2.66 -1.64 -14.38
C LYS A 52 -2.33 -2.90 -13.56
N TYR A 53 -1.65 -2.72 -12.44
CA TYR A 53 -1.27 -3.82 -11.55
C TYR A 53 -2.51 -4.55 -11.00
N ALA A 54 -3.53 -3.82 -10.54
CA ALA A 54 -4.75 -4.40 -10.00
C ALA A 54 -5.49 -5.29 -11.03
N ARG A 55 -5.53 -4.84 -12.29
CA ARG A 55 -6.12 -5.60 -13.41
C ARG A 55 -5.28 -6.82 -13.78
N GLU A 56 -3.95 -6.68 -13.86
CA GLU A 56 -3.03 -7.80 -14.14
C GLU A 56 -3.10 -8.90 -13.08
N GLN A 57 -3.33 -8.54 -11.81
CA GLN A 57 -3.53 -9.49 -10.72
C GLN A 57 -4.94 -10.08 -10.68
N GLY A 58 -5.86 -9.63 -11.55
CA GLY A 58 -7.25 -10.09 -11.56
C GLY A 58 -8.01 -9.76 -10.27
N LEU A 59 -7.70 -8.63 -9.63
CA LEU A 59 -8.35 -8.24 -8.38
C LEU A 59 -9.82 -7.86 -8.62
N ASN A 60 -10.68 -8.22 -7.66
CA ASN A 60 -12.08 -7.79 -7.66
C ASN A 60 -12.17 -6.31 -7.27
N LEU A 61 -12.50 -5.45 -8.24
CA LEU A 61 -12.57 -4.00 -8.03
C LEU A 61 -14.01 -3.59 -7.71
N GLU A 62 -14.21 -2.99 -6.53
CA GLU A 62 -15.51 -2.47 -6.12
C GLU A 62 -15.71 -1.07 -6.71
N ARG A 63 -16.83 -0.87 -7.41
CA ARG A 63 -17.15 0.41 -8.04
C ARG A 63 -17.74 1.38 -7.01
N LEU A 64 -17.20 2.59 -6.96
CA LEU A 64 -17.76 3.67 -6.16
C LEU A 64 -19.05 4.21 -6.80
N SER A 65 -20.01 4.58 -5.97
CA SER A 65 -21.23 5.28 -6.40
C SER A 65 -20.93 6.66 -6.97
N TYR A 66 -19.92 7.34 -6.43
CA TYR A 66 -19.46 8.65 -6.86
C TYR A 66 -17.93 8.64 -7.06
N PRO A 67 -17.44 8.89 -8.29
CA PRO A 67 -16.02 9.02 -8.55
C PRO A 67 -15.39 10.19 -7.77
N ILE A 68 -14.15 10.00 -7.34
CA ILE A 68 -13.40 10.96 -6.51
C ILE A 68 -12.32 11.62 -7.38
N PRO A 69 -12.31 12.96 -7.54
CA PRO A 69 -11.22 13.65 -8.23
C PRO A 69 -9.87 13.38 -7.60
N VAL A 70 -8.87 13.11 -8.44
CA VAL A 70 -7.49 12.87 -8.03
C VAL A 70 -6.55 13.71 -8.89
N TYR A 71 -5.59 14.34 -8.23
CA TYR A 71 -4.57 15.20 -8.82
C TYR A 71 -3.18 14.68 -8.49
N ASN A 72 -2.23 14.93 -9.38
CA ASN A 72 -0.83 14.62 -9.16
C ASN A 72 -0.18 15.73 -8.30
N ALA A 73 1.10 15.53 -7.94
CA ALA A 73 1.85 16.46 -7.09
C ALA A 73 1.97 17.87 -7.68
N ASP A 74 1.97 17.97 -9.01
CA ASP A 74 2.03 19.23 -9.76
C ASP A 74 0.65 19.89 -9.95
N ASN A 75 -0.40 19.37 -9.29
CA ASN A 75 -1.81 19.77 -9.42
C ASN A 75 -2.44 19.51 -10.79
N SER A 76 -1.81 18.74 -11.68
CA SER A 76 -2.48 18.23 -12.89
C SER A 76 -3.52 17.17 -12.51
N PRO A 77 -4.65 17.05 -13.24
CA PRO A 77 -5.53 15.90 -13.12
C PRO A 77 -4.77 14.60 -13.41
N ASN A 78 -5.12 13.52 -12.72
CA ASN A 78 -4.52 12.23 -13.02
C ASN A 78 -4.97 11.73 -14.40
N ASP A 79 -4.02 11.23 -15.21
CA ASP A 79 -4.30 10.72 -16.56
C ASP A 79 -5.19 9.46 -16.56
N GLY A 80 -5.24 8.72 -15.43
CA GLY A 80 -6.19 7.63 -15.23
C GLY A 80 -7.63 8.10 -14.97
N GLY A 81 -7.86 9.42 -14.91
CA GLY A 81 -9.14 10.00 -14.56
C GLY A 81 -9.45 9.93 -13.05
N PRO A 82 -10.71 10.22 -12.66
CA PRO A 82 -11.12 10.17 -11.26
C PRO A 82 -11.11 8.73 -10.73
N ILE A 83 -10.82 8.57 -9.44
CA ILE A 83 -10.90 7.29 -8.74
C ILE A 83 -12.35 6.82 -8.79
N SER A 84 -12.60 5.74 -9.53
CA SER A 84 -13.93 5.15 -9.70
C SER A 84 -14.07 3.80 -9.01
N TYR A 85 -12.95 3.22 -8.57
CA TYR A 85 -12.91 1.90 -7.96
C TYR A 85 -12.02 1.87 -6.73
N VAL A 86 -12.31 0.94 -5.83
CA VAL A 86 -11.48 0.57 -4.68
C VAL A 86 -11.27 -0.93 -4.66
N VAL A 87 -10.27 -1.38 -3.91
CA VAL A 87 -10.07 -2.80 -3.60
C VAL A 87 -9.70 -2.96 -2.14
N THR A 88 -10.26 -3.95 -1.47
CA THR A 88 -9.91 -4.30 -0.09
C THR A 88 -9.03 -5.54 -0.07
N LEU A 89 -7.83 -5.41 0.48
CA LEU A 89 -6.83 -6.48 0.53
C LEU A 89 -6.34 -6.67 1.96
N ARG A 90 -5.91 -7.88 2.28
CA ARG A 90 -5.05 -8.13 3.42
C ARG A 90 -3.61 -7.85 3.02
N MET A 91 -2.94 -6.98 3.74
CA MET A 91 -1.54 -6.62 3.53
C MET A 91 -0.69 -7.10 4.70
N ASN A 92 0.46 -7.70 4.40
CA ASN A 92 1.57 -7.82 5.32
C ASN A 92 2.76 -7.01 4.81
N ILE A 93 3.29 -6.16 5.67
CA ILE A 93 4.43 -5.28 5.41
C ILE A 93 5.31 -5.25 6.65
N ALA A 94 6.55 -5.71 6.53
CA ALA A 94 7.42 -5.98 7.69
C ALA A 94 6.67 -6.78 8.79
N GLU A 95 6.69 -6.31 10.04
CA GLU A 95 5.98 -6.92 11.18
C GLU A 95 4.49 -6.53 11.29
N HIS A 96 3.95 -5.75 10.35
CA HIS A 96 2.58 -5.25 10.38
C HIS A 96 1.66 -6.06 9.45
N VAL A 97 0.43 -6.32 9.92
CA VAL A 97 -0.63 -6.96 9.15
C VAL A 97 -1.94 -6.20 9.34
N GLU A 98 -2.62 -5.92 8.24
CA GLU A 98 -3.95 -5.31 8.28
C GLU A 98 -4.81 -5.73 7.08
N THR A 99 -6.10 -5.42 7.16
CA THR A 99 -6.97 -5.35 5.99
C THR A 99 -7.17 -3.88 5.66
N LEU A 100 -6.81 -3.45 4.45
CA LEU A 100 -6.91 -2.06 4.02
C LEU A 100 -7.63 -1.93 2.68
N THR A 101 -8.35 -0.83 2.53
CA THR A 101 -8.99 -0.45 1.27
C THR A 101 -8.10 0.55 0.52
N LEU A 102 -7.77 0.23 -0.72
CA LEU A 102 -6.91 1.00 -1.61
C LEU A 102 -7.73 1.62 -2.73
N ALA A 103 -7.51 2.91 -2.99
CA ALA A 103 -8.09 3.58 -4.16
C ALA A 103 -7.37 3.14 -5.43
N VAL A 104 -8.13 2.76 -6.46
CA VAL A 104 -7.57 2.35 -7.75
C VAL A 104 -7.38 3.58 -8.63
N THR A 105 -6.15 3.85 -9.06
CA THR A 105 -5.82 4.98 -9.94
C THR A 105 -4.50 4.75 -10.67
N ASN A 106 -4.14 5.63 -11.59
CA ASN A 106 -2.83 5.59 -12.24
C ASN A 106 -1.78 6.24 -11.32
N ILE A 107 -0.89 5.44 -10.75
CA ILE A 107 0.23 5.89 -9.90
C ILE A 107 1.59 5.70 -10.60
N GLY A 108 1.58 5.76 -11.93
CA GLY A 108 2.77 5.55 -12.75
C GLY A 108 3.20 4.07 -12.77
N HIS A 109 4.48 3.81 -12.50
CA HIS A 109 5.04 2.46 -12.50
C HIS A 109 4.94 1.74 -11.14
N ASN A 110 4.41 2.44 -10.12
CA ASN A 110 4.23 1.87 -8.79
C ASN A 110 3.04 0.92 -8.75
N ASN A 111 3.16 -0.15 -7.96
CA ASN A 111 2.07 -1.09 -7.75
C ASN A 111 1.18 -0.66 -6.57
N ILE A 112 1.80 -0.20 -5.48
CA ILE A 112 1.13 0.27 -4.27
C ILE A 112 1.78 1.57 -3.83
N LEU A 113 0.97 2.51 -3.36
CA LEU A 113 1.43 3.74 -2.72
C LEU A 113 0.72 3.89 -1.37
N LEU A 114 1.49 3.93 -0.28
CA LEU A 114 1.00 4.13 1.09
C LEU A 114 1.28 5.57 1.52
N GLY A 115 0.23 6.37 1.57
CA GLY A 115 0.33 7.81 1.79
C GLY A 115 0.29 8.26 3.25
N HIS A 116 0.20 9.57 3.41
CA HIS A 116 0.14 10.29 4.68
C HIS A 116 -0.91 9.76 5.65
N ALA A 117 -2.13 9.42 5.19
CA ALA A 117 -3.18 8.93 6.08
C ALA A 117 -2.78 7.62 6.79
N TRP A 118 -2.09 6.73 6.07
CA TRP A 118 -1.57 5.47 6.61
C TRP A 118 -0.35 5.72 7.49
N LEU A 119 0.59 6.56 7.04
CA LEU A 119 1.75 6.95 7.84
C LEU A 119 1.35 7.58 9.19
N ARG A 120 0.36 8.46 9.20
CA ARG A 120 -0.13 9.10 10.42
C ARG A 120 -0.79 8.09 11.37
N ARG A 121 -1.47 7.08 10.83
CA ARG A 121 -2.15 6.05 11.61
C ARG A 121 -1.18 5.07 12.25
N HIS A 122 -0.20 4.57 11.48
CA HIS A 122 0.69 3.50 11.91
C HIS A 122 2.02 4.02 12.49
N ASN A 123 2.36 5.27 12.19
CA ASN A 123 3.55 5.98 12.68
C ASN A 123 4.83 5.12 12.65
N PRO A 124 5.20 4.50 11.51
CA PRO A 124 6.35 3.60 11.45
C PRO A 124 7.66 4.37 11.67
N THR A 125 8.72 3.65 12.05
CA THR A 125 10.08 4.15 12.12
C THR A 125 10.61 4.11 10.70
N ILE A 126 10.76 5.28 10.10
CA ILE A 126 11.44 5.43 8.82
C ILE A 126 12.90 5.76 9.13
N ASP A 127 13.75 4.76 8.98
CA ASP A 127 15.19 4.91 9.01
C ASP A 127 15.68 4.68 7.58
N TRP A 128 16.19 5.71 6.92
CA TRP A 128 16.58 5.65 5.51
C TRP A 128 17.71 4.65 5.22
N LEU A 129 18.43 4.20 6.25
CA LEU A 129 19.51 3.21 6.15
C LEU A 129 19.07 1.80 6.57
N ARG A 130 17.85 1.63 7.07
CA ARG A 130 17.36 0.36 7.60
C ARG A 130 15.96 0.00 7.08
N PRO A 131 15.55 -1.28 7.18
CA PRO A 131 14.19 -1.66 6.84
C PRO A 131 13.14 -0.94 7.69
N LEU A 132 11.95 -0.74 7.11
CA LEU A 132 10.78 -0.23 7.82
C LEU A 132 10.49 -1.08 9.07
N SER A 133 10.25 -0.42 10.20
CA SER A 133 9.80 -1.06 11.44
C SER A 133 8.68 -0.25 12.08
N PHE A 134 7.80 -0.91 12.79
CA PHE A 134 6.69 -0.32 13.55
C PHE A 134 6.99 -0.22 15.04
N SER A 135 7.99 -0.95 15.57
CA SER A 135 8.51 -0.79 16.94
C SER A 135 7.42 -0.68 18.04
N ASN A 136 6.36 -1.51 17.96
CA ASN A 136 5.15 -1.49 18.84
C ASN A 136 4.25 -0.25 18.76
N ARG A 137 4.39 0.59 17.72
CA ARG A 137 3.56 1.80 17.53
C ARG A 137 2.28 1.57 16.73
N CYS A 138 2.12 0.37 16.16
CA CYS A 138 0.91 0.06 15.42
C CYS A 138 -0.32 0.01 16.34
N PRO A 139 -1.49 0.53 15.91
CA PRO A 139 -2.74 0.40 16.64
C PRO A 139 -3.09 -1.06 17.01
N ALA A 140 -3.83 -1.28 18.09
CA ALA A 140 -4.16 -2.63 18.57
C ALA A 140 -5.04 -3.45 17.61
N ASP A 141 -5.77 -2.79 16.71
CA ASP A 141 -6.54 -3.45 15.64
C ASP A 141 -5.66 -3.91 14.46
N CYS A 142 -4.39 -3.51 14.44
CA CYS A 142 -3.39 -4.08 13.57
C CYS A 142 -3.01 -5.46 14.13
N MET A 143 -3.28 -6.51 13.39
CA MET A 143 -3.05 -7.86 13.89
C MET A 143 -1.56 -8.15 13.93
N ALA A 144 -1.02 -8.49 15.10
CA ALA A 144 0.35 -8.96 15.21
C ALA A 144 0.55 -10.26 14.39
N PRO A 145 1.76 -10.55 13.87
CA PRO A 145 2.03 -11.59 12.85
C PRO A 145 1.74 -13.05 13.22
N GLN A 146 1.21 -13.32 14.41
CA GLN A 146 1.21 -14.66 15.00
C GLN A 146 0.27 -15.64 14.29
N LEU A 147 -0.68 -15.16 13.47
CA LEU A 147 -1.54 -16.03 12.67
C LEU A 147 -1.04 -16.26 11.23
N TRP A 148 -0.35 -15.29 10.62
CA TRP A 148 0.00 -15.37 9.18
C TRP A 148 1.31 -16.15 8.92
N MET A 149 2.26 -16.13 9.86
CA MET A 149 3.48 -16.95 9.75
C MET A 149 3.21 -18.45 9.85
N SER A 150 2.11 -18.87 10.47
CA SER A 150 1.71 -20.29 10.52
C SER A 150 1.34 -20.86 9.13
N LEU A 151 0.85 -20.01 8.22
CA LEU A 151 0.51 -20.39 6.84
C LEU A 151 1.72 -20.27 5.88
N ALA A 152 2.65 -19.36 6.17
CA ALA A 152 3.84 -19.12 5.32
C ALA A 152 5.05 -20.00 5.66
N ASN A 153 5.08 -20.63 6.84
CA ASN A 153 6.23 -21.43 7.30
C ASN A 153 6.47 -22.74 6.52
N ASN A 154 5.60 -23.11 5.58
CA ASN A 154 5.83 -24.24 4.67
C ASN A 154 5.85 -23.84 3.17
N SER A 155 5.88 -22.55 2.82
CA SER A 155 5.77 -22.14 1.40
C SER A 155 6.94 -21.30 0.88
N LEU A 156 7.14 -21.36 -0.45
CA LEU A 156 8.12 -20.60 -1.23
C LEU A 156 8.05 -19.07 -1.02
N LEU A 157 6.93 -18.55 -0.50
CA LEU A 157 6.72 -17.12 -0.28
C LEU A 157 7.59 -16.56 0.85
N SER A 158 7.80 -17.31 1.93
CA SER A 158 8.68 -16.89 3.03
C SER A 158 10.15 -16.81 2.58
N LYS A 159 10.58 -17.78 1.76
CA LYS A 159 11.91 -17.78 1.12
C LYS A 159 12.06 -16.64 0.11
N LYS A 160 11.04 -16.36 -0.72
CA LYS A 160 11.06 -15.25 -1.68
C LYS A 160 11.09 -13.88 -1.00
N MET A 161 10.35 -13.69 0.09
CA MET A 161 10.40 -12.44 0.86
C MET A 161 11.76 -12.27 1.55
N LYS A 162 12.29 -13.31 2.23
CA LYS A 162 13.62 -13.26 2.81
C LYS A 162 14.71 -13.00 1.77
N TYR A 163 14.69 -13.69 0.62
CA TYR A 163 15.65 -13.48 -0.47
C TYR A 163 15.59 -12.05 -1.03
N LYS A 164 14.39 -11.50 -1.24
CA LYS A 164 14.21 -10.12 -1.73
C LYS A 164 14.66 -9.08 -0.71
N LEU A 165 14.45 -9.33 0.59
CA LEU A 165 14.92 -8.45 1.66
C LEU A 165 16.45 -8.54 1.85
N THR A 166 17.05 -9.73 1.76
CA THR A 166 18.51 -9.90 1.95
C THR A 166 19.32 -9.34 0.78
N ASN A 167 18.77 -9.34 -0.44
CA ASN A 167 19.46 -8.81 -1.62
C ASN A 167 19.32 -7.29 -1.81
N GLN A 168 18.59 -6.59 -0.93
CA GLN A 168 18.62 -5.13 -0.87
C GLN A 168 19.90 -4.59 -0.19
N HIS A 169 20.78 -5.47 0.31
CA HIS A 169 22.05 -5.11 0.95
C HIS A 169 23.28 -5.27 0.03
N SER A 170 23.08 -5.54 -1.26
CA SER A 170 24.16 -5.84 -2.21
C SER A 170 24.14 -4.93 -3.45
N THR A 171 24.15 -3.61 -3.24
CA THR A 171 24.64 -2.61 -4.21
C THR A 171 25.03 -1.35 -3.45
#